data_AF-A0A1Y0BXZ8-F1
#
_entry.id   AF-A0A1Y0BXZ8-F1
#
_cell.length_a   1.000
_cell.length_b   1.000
_cell.length_c   1.000
_cell.angle_alpha   90.00
_cell.angle_beta   90.00
_cell.angle_gamma   90.00
#
_symmetry.space_group_name_H-M   'P 1'
#
loop_
_entity.id
_entity.type
_entity.pdbx_description
1 polymer ?
#
loop_
_entity_poly.entity_id
_entity_poly.type
_entity_poly.pdbx_seq_one_letter_code
_entity_poly.pdbx_strand_id
1 'polypeptide(L)'
;MSAIDIDRDAAHDAAQNELSKPIYPRSSPTQQFLDWITELFYRLAMQGSKIPGGWFTIAVLAILVVLAVVVAVRTARRTMRTNRGRQYALFGSQELSAAEHRRTAEQYAAQGNWAAAIRHRLRAVAKHLEETGVLDPVPGRTATELARDASVTLGDLSSELFSAASIFNEVSYGEQPGTEAGYRMIAVLDGRLHDHGRTPVGAATATAGSDGWAPVR
;
A
#
# COMPACT_ATOMS: atom_id res chain seq x y z
N MET A 1 10.17 -26.51 -70.85
CA MET A 1 9.44 -25.78 -69.77
C MET A 1 9.20 -26.79 -68.67
N SER A 2 10.10 -26.87 -67.69
CA SER A 2 9.97 -27.82 -66.57
C SER A 2 9.02 -27.23 -65.54
N ALA A 3 7.90 -27.91 -65.30
CA ALA A 3 7.02 -27.60 -64.20
C ALA A 3 7.79 -27.83 -62.90
N ILE A 4 7.94 -26.78 -62.09
CA ILE A 4 8.49 -26.89 -60.75
C ILE A 4 7.46 -27.69 -59.94
N ASP A 5 7.76 -28.96 -59.66
CA ASP A 5 6.95 -29.82 -58.81
C ASP A 5 7.25 -29.46 -57.35
N ILE A 6 6.49 -28.52 -56.80
CA ILE A 6 6.56 -28.20 -55.38
C ILE A 6 5.80 -29.31 -54.65
N ASP A 7 6.53 -30.10 -53.87
CA ASP A 7 5.93 -31.15 -53.05
C ASP A 7 4.86 -30.57 -52.12
N ARG A 8 3.79 -31.33 -51.87
CA ARG A 8 2.59 -30.89 -51.14
C ARG A 8 2.95 -30.32 -49.77
N ASP A 9 3.91 -30.93 -49.10
CA ASP A 9 4.35 -30.52 -47.77
C ASP A 9 5.15 -29.20 -47.84
N ALA A 10 5.99 -29.02 -48.86
CA ALA A 10 6.70 -27.76 -49.10
C ALA A 10 5.75 -26.61 -49.44
N ALA A 11 4.69 -26.88 -50.21
CA ALA A 11 3.63 -25.89 -50.48
C ALA A 11 2.83 -25.55 -49.22
N HIS A 12 2.62 -26.54 -48.34
CA HIS A 12 1.91 -26.35 -47.08
C HIS A 12 2.71 -25.47 -46.11
N ASP A 13 4.01 -25.75 -45.96
CA ASP A 13 4.89 -24.98 -45.09
C ASP A 13 5.08 -23.54 -45.60
N ALA A 14 5.20 -23.35 -46.92
CA ALA A 14 5.27 -22.03 -47.53
C ALA A 14 3.98 -21.22 -47.30
N ALA A 15 2.81 -21.87 -47.41
CA ALA A 15 1.52 -21.23 -47.16
C ALA A 15 1.33 -20.89 -45.67
N GLN A 16 1.72 -21.77 -44.76
CA GLN A 16 1.67 -21.50 -43.32
C GLN A 16 2.58 -20.34 -42.92
N ASN A 17 3.77 -20.26 -43.51
CA ASN A 17 4.73 -19.19 -43.23
C ASN A 17 4.26 -17.82 -43.77
N GLU A 18 3.46 -17.81 -44.84
CA GLU A 18 2.88 -16.57 -45.36
C GLU A 18 1.63 -16.14 -44.58
N LEU A 19 0.81 -17.10 -44.12
CA LEU A 19 -0.36 -16.84 -43.27
C LEU A 19 0.01 -16.43 -41.83
N SER A 20 1.21 -16.79 -41.37
CA SER A 20 1.71 -16.41 -40.04
C SER A 20 2.22 -14.96 -39.98
N LYS A 21 2.36 -14.28 -41.13
CA LYS A 21 2.71 -12.86 -41.19
C LYS A 21 1.47 -12.01 -40.88
N PRO A 22 1.44 -11.27 -39.75
CA PRO A 22 0.31 -10.41 -39.43
C PRO A 22 0.28 -9.20 -40.39
N ILE A 23 -0.65 -9.21 -41.34
CA ILE A 23 -0.80 -8.16 -42.38
C ILE A 23 -1.32 -6.83 -41.80
N TYR A 24 -1.85 -6.83 -40.57
CA TYR A 24 -2.19 -5.61 -39.85
C TYR A 24 -1.49 -5.60 -38.49
N PRO A 25 -0.39 -4.83 -38.31
CA PRO A 25 0.02 -4.45 -36.97
C PRO A 25 -1.13 -3.63 -36.38
N ARG A 26 -1.86 -4.18 -35.40
CA ARG A 26 -2.80 -3.37 -34.63
C ARG A 26 -1.96 -2.27 -33.99
N SER A 27 -2.28 -1.02 -34.31
CA SER A 27 -1.68 0.14 -33.66
C SER A 27 -1.76 -0.08 -32.15
N SER A 28 -0.61 0.04 -31.48
CA SER A 28 -0.59 -0.18 -30.04
C SER A 28 -1.57 0.79 -29.38
N PRO A 29 -2.18 0.44 -28.23
CA PRO A 29 -3.07 1.36 -27.51
C PRO A 29 -2.42 2.73 -27.25
N THR A 30 -1.09 2.73 -27.10
CA THR A 30 -0.27 3.94 -27.01
C THR A 30 -0.24 4.77 -28.30
N GLN A 31 -0.13 4.16 -29.48
CA GLN A 31 -0.18 4.88 -30.76
C GLN A 31 -1.56 5.49 -31.01
N GLN A 32 -2.64 4.74 -30.76
CA GLN A 32 -4.02 5.27 -30.91
C GLN A 32 -4.26 6.46 -29.98
N PHE A 33 -3.71 6.42 -28.77
CA PHE A 33 -3.79 7.52 -27.81
C PHE A 33 -2.98 8.74 -28.26
N LEU A 34 -1.77 8.54 -28.82
CA LEU A 34 -0.93 9.62 -29.34
C LEU A 34 -1.55 10.30 -30.57
N ASP A 35 -2.17 9.50 -31.45
CA ASP A 35 -2.86 10.02 -32.63
C ASP A 35 -4.07 10.86 -32.21
N TRP A 36 -4.85 10.39 -31.25
CA TRP A 36 -5.97 11.15 -30.68
C TRP A 36 -5.53 12.48 -30.04
N ILE A 37 -4.42 12.49 -29.29
CA ILE A 37 -3.84 13.71 -28.71
C ILE A 37 -3.43 14.69 -29.81
N THR A 38 -2.75 14.19 -30.84
CA THR A 38 -2.25 15.03 -31.94
C THR A 38 -3.42 15.69 -32.67
N GLU A 39 -4.48 14.94 -32.93
CA GLU A 39 -5.68 15.46 -33.58
C GLU A 39 -6.42 16.48 -32.69
N LEU A 40 -6.45 16.27 -31.37
CA LEU A 40 -6.98 17.23 -30.42
C LEU A 40 -6.21 18.56 -30.46
N PHE A 41 -4.88 18.52 -30.50
CA PHE A 41 -4.05 19.73 -30.63
C PHE A 41 -4.28 20.45 -31.96
N TYR A 42 -4.38 19.71 -33.07
CA TYR A 42 -4.68 20.30 -34.37
C TYR A 42 -6.03 21.00 -34.38
N ARG A 43 -7.08 20.36 -33.85
CA ARG A 43 -8.43 20.96 -33.74
C ARG A 43 -8.40 22.21 -32.86
N LEU A 44 -7.70 22.16 -31.74
CA LEU A 44 -7.58 23.28 -30.81
C LEU A 44 -6.82 24.47 -31.42
N ALA A 45 -5.75 24.20 -32.17
CA ALA A 45 -5.00 25.22 -32.90
C ALA A 45 -5.82 25.87 -34.03
N MET A 46 -6.66 25.08 -34.71
CA MET A 46 -7.51 25.58 -35.81
C MET A 46 -8.76 26.33 -35.34
N GLN A 47 -9.29 26.00 -34.14
CA GLN A 47 -10.54 26.57 -33.61
C GLN A 47 -10.34 27.56 -32.46
N GLY A 48 -9.15 27.68 -31.88
CA GLY A 48 -8.92 28.51 -30.69
C GLY A 48 -9.15 30.01 -30.88
N SER A 49 -9.19 30.49 -32.12
CA SER A 49 -9.52 31.88 -32.48
C SER A 49 -11.02 32.12 -32.74
N LYS A 50 -11.86 31.08 -32.80
CA LYS A 50 -13.32 31.19 -33.06
C LYS A 50 -14.18 31.07 -31.79
N ILE A 51 -13.57 30.81 -30.64
CA ILE A 51 -14.25 30.65 -29.35
C ILE A 51 -14.28 32.02 -28.61
N PRO A 52 -15.42 32.46 -28.05
CA PRO A 52 -15.48 33.66 -27.22
C PRO A 52 -14.47 33.55 -26.06
N GLY A 53 -13.52 34.49 -25.98
CA GLY A 53 -12.43 34.47 -24.99
C GLY A 53 -11.10 33.85 -25.47
N GLY A 54 -11.04 33.28 -26.68
CA GLY A 54 -9.80 32.90 -27.36
C GLY A 54 -8.87 31.96 -26.57
N TRP A 55 -7.55 32.23 -26.63
CA TRP A 55 -6.52 31.47 -25.91
C TRP A 55 -6.69 31.47 -24.38
N PHE A 56 -7.37 32.46 -23.82
CA PHE A 56 -7.55 32.57 -22.37
C PHE A 56 -8.48 31.46 -21.84
N THR A 57 -9.60 31.19 -22.50
CA THR A 57 -10.52 30.11 -22.09
C THR A 57 -9.87 28.74 -22.26
N ILE A 58 -9.05 28.57 -23.29
CA ILE A 58 -8.25 27.37 -23.51
C ILE A 58 -7.23 27.16 -22.40
N ALA A 59 -6.52 28.22 -21.99
CA ALA A 59 -5.55 28.15 -20.90
C ALA A 59 -6.21 27.76 -19.56
N VAL A 60 -7.36 28.36 -19.24
CA VAL A 60 -8.12 28.02 -18.03
C VAL A 60 -8.60 26.57 -18.07
N LEU A 61 -9.15 26.12 -19.21
CA LEU A 61 -9.57 24.73 -19.38
C LEU A 61 -8.40 23.75 -19.24
N ALA A 62 -7.25 24.06 -19.84
CA ALA A 62 -6.05 23.25 -19.73
C ALA A 62 -5.57 23.13 -18.28
N ILE A 63 -5.57 24.23 -17.52
CA ILE A 63 -5.24 24.23 -16.09
C ILE A 63 -6.21 23.31 -15.31
N LEU A 64 -7.51 23.41 -15.57
CA LEU A 64 -8.51 22.56 -14.92
C LEU A 64 -8.32 21.07 -15.24
N VAL A 65 -8.01 20.74 -16.49
CA VAL A 65 -7.73 19.35 -16.90
C VAL A 65 -6.46 18.82 -16.23
N VAL A 66 -5.38 19.61 -16.19
CA VAL A 66 -4.15 19.23 -15.47
C VAL A 66 -4.45 19.00 -13.98
N LEU A 67 -5.21 19.88 -13.36
CA LEU A 67 -5.61 19.73 -11.95
C LEU A 67 -6.42 18.45 -11.74
N ALA A 68 -7.40 18.18 -12.62
CA ALA A 68 -8.22 16.98 -12.58
C ALA A 68 -7.38 15.71 -12.75
N VAL A 69 -6.41 15.70 -13.68
CA VAL A 69 -5.48 14.57 -13.87
C VAL A 69 -4.59 14.37 -12.64
N VAL A 70 -4.04 15.44 -12.06
CA VAL A 70 -3.24 15.34 -10.83
C VAL A 70 -4.06 14.76 -9.69
N VAL A 71 -5.30 15.22 -9.51
CA VAL A 71 -6.23 14.68 -8.50
C VAL A 71 -6.55 13.22 -8.81
N ALA A 72 -6.89 12.88 -10.06
CA ALA A 72 -7.20 11.51 -10.47
C ALA A 72 -6.02 10.56 -10.26
N VAL A 73 -4.80 10.96 -10.62
CA VAL A 73 -3.58 10.16 -10.39
C VAL A 73 -3.28 10.03 -8.90
N ARG A 74 -3.45 11.10 -8.12
CA ARG A 74 -3.23 11.07 -6.67
C ARG A 74 -4.25 10.15 -5.98
N THR A 75 -5.51 10.22 -6.38
CA THR A 75 -6.58 9.36 -5.89
C THR A 75 -6.39 7.93 -6.35
N ALA A 76 -6.11 7.68 -7.62
CA ALA A 76 -5.80 6.34 -8.15
C ALA A 76 -4.58 5.71 -7.45
N ARG A 77 -3.50 6.46 -7.24
CA ARG A 77 -2.33 5.98 -6.47
C ARG A 77 -2.66 5.66 -5.01
N ARG A 78 -3.56 6.43 -4.38
CA ARG A 78 -4.06 6.14 -3.03
C ARG A 78 -4.98 4.92 -3.01
N THR A 79 -5.91 4.83 -3.96
CA THR A 79 -6.90 3.75 -4.06
C THR A 79 -6.27 2.42 -4.49
N MET A 80 -5.26 2.43 -5.37
CA MET A 80 -4.50 1.21 -5.71
C MET A 80 -3.66 0.70 -4.54
N ARG A 81 -3.32 1.55 -3.55
CA ARG A 81 -2.73 1.09 -2.29
C ARG A 81 -3.76 0.47 -1.34
N THR A 82 -5.05 0.80 -1.47
CA THR A 82 -6.12 0.27 -0.62
C THR A 82 -6.91 -0.90 -1.26
N ASN A 83 -6.86 -1.08 -2.59
CA ASN A 83 -7.63 -2.11 -3.28
C ASN A 83 -6.96 -3.51 -3.31
N ARG A 84 -5.89 -3.73 -2.53
CA ARG A 84 -5.23 -5.05 -2.38
C ARG A 84 -5.97 -6.04 -1.47
N GLY A 85 -7.08 -5.64 -0.86
CA GLY A 85 -7.88 -6.48 0.04
C GLY A 85 -8.52 -7.73 -0.59
N ARG A 86 -8.45 -7.92 -1.92
CA ARG A 86 -9.14 -9.03 -2.63
C ARG A 86 -8.22 -10.12 -3.18
N GLN A 87 -6.91 -10.01 -2.99
CA GLN A 87 -5.91 -10.99 -3.48
C GLN A 87 -5.13 -11.73 -2.36
N TYR A 88 -5.59 -11.65 -1.12
CA TYR A 88 -4.86 -12.08 0.09
C TYR A 88 -4.60 -13.58 0.27
N ALA A 89 -4.92 -14.45 -0.68
CA ALA A 89 -4.77 -15.90 -0.48
C ALA A 89 -3.72 -16.58 -1.36
N LEU A 90 -3.22 -15.96 -2.44
CA LEU A 90 -2.47 -16.73 -3.46
C LEU A 90 -1.10 -16.17 -3.87
N PHE A 91 -0.74 -14.95 -3.50
CA PHE A 91 0.59 -14.42 -3.73
C PHE A 91 1.04 -13.67 -2.49
N GLY A 92 2.16 -14.08 -1.90
CA GLY A 92 2.80 -13.43 -0.76
C GLY A 92 3.24 -12.00 -1.09
N SER A 93 2.29 -11.08 -1.21
CA SER A 93 2.57 -9.66 -1.13
C SER A 93 2.94 -9.40 0.32
N GLN A 94 4.24 -9.22 0.59
CA GLN A 94 4.74 -8.85 1.90
C GLN A 94 3.96 -7.62 2.39
N GLU A 95 3.04 -7.84 3.32
CA GLU A 95 2.55 -6.76 4.16
C GLU A 95 3.78 -6.17 4.86
N LEU A 96 3.86 -4.84 4.89
CA LEU A 96 4.95 -4.17 5.58
C LEU A 96 4.98 -4.69 7.03
N SER A 97 6.14 -5.11 7.47
CA SER A 97 6.39 -5.48 8.86
C SER A 97 6.14 -4.29 9.78
N ALA A 98 5.98 -4.55 11.08
CA ALA A 98 5.89 -3.49 12.08
C ALA A 98 7.07 -2.51 11.96
N ALA A 99 8.30 -3.03 11.81
CA ALA A 99 9.51 -2.23 11.68
C ALA A 99 9.51 -1.31 10.44
N GLU A 100 9.02 -1.78 9.30
CA GLU A 100 8.92 -0.96 8.09
C GLU A 100 7.87 0.13 8.21
N HIS A 101 6.75 -0.17 8.87
CA HIS A 101 5.75 0.84 9.21
C HIS A 101 6.34 1.92 10.13
N ARG A 102 7.16 1.57 11.12
CA ARG A 102 7.87 2.55 11.99
C ARG A 102 8.80 3.46 11.20
N ARG A 103 9.68 2.89 10.37
CA ARG A 103 10.60 3.66 9.53
C ARG A 103 9.85 4.62 8.61
N THR A 104 8.76 4.16 8.00
CA THR A 104 7.92 5.00 7.14
C THR A 104 7.26 6.13 7.95
N ALA A 105 6.80 5.84 9.17
CA ALA A 105 6.22 6.84 10.05
C ALA A 105 7.24 7.93 10.43
N GLU A 106 8.48 7.54 10.73
CA GLU A 106 9.59 8.45 11.05
C GLU A 106 9.96 9.35 9.87
N GLN A 107 9.97 8.82 8.64
CA GLN A 107 10.19 9.62 7.44
C GLN A 107 9.12 10.70 7.26
N TYR A 108 7.84 10.38 7.49
CA TYR A 108 6.77 11.38 7.44
C TYR A 108 6.83 12.39 8.58
N ALA A 109 7.20 11.95 9.78
CA ALA A 109 7.41 12.85 10.92
C ALA A 109 8.53 13.85 10.65
N ALA A 110 9.66 13.41 10.07
CA ALA A 110 10.77 14.28 9.68
C ALA A 110 10.37 15.32 8.62
N GLN A 111 9.35 15.04 7.81
CA GLN A 111 8.79 15.96 6.82
C GLN A 111 7.67 16.86 7.38
N GLY A 112 7.35 16.75 8.67
CA GLY A 112 6.22 17.45 9.30
C GLY A 112 4.84 16.94 8.85
N ASN A 113 4.77 15.79 8.17
CA ASN A 113 3.51 15.20 7.73
C ASN A 113 2.94 14.30 8.83
N TRP A 114 2.41 14.94 9.87
CA TRP A 114 1.92 14.25 11.07
C TRP A 114 0.78 13.30 10.79
N ALA A 115 -0.16 13.65 9.92
CA ALA A 115 -1.25 12.77 9.53
C ALA A 115 -0.76 11.43 8.93
N ALA A 116 0.23 11.47 8.04
CA ALA A 116 0.80 10.25 7.48
C ALA A 116 1.64 9.49 8.51
N ALA A 117 2.41 10.20 9.34
CA ALA A 117 3.20 9.61 10.41
C ALA A 117 2.34 8.84 11.42
N ILE A 118 1.25 9.44 11.92
CA ILE A 118 0.27 8.81 12.83
C ILE A 118 -0.33 7.55 12.23
N ARG A 119 -0.78 7.61 10.96
CA ARG A 119 -1.35 6.44 10.27
C ARG A 119 -0.36 5.29 10.13
N HIS A 120 0.90 5.57 9.82
CA HIS A 120 1.91 4.52 9.71
C HIS A 120 2.35 4.00 11.09
N ARG A 121 2.44 4.86 12.12
CA ARG A 121 2.79 4.43 13.48
C ARG A 121 1.71 3.55 14.10
N LEU A 122 0.42 3.87 13.94
CA LEU A 122 -0.64 2.98 14.45
C LEU A 122 -0.67 1.64 13.70
N ARG A 123 -0.39 1.63 12.39
CA ARG A 123 -0.21 0.36 11.65
C ARG A 123 0.98 -0.45 12.14
N ALA A 124 2.07 0.20 12.56
CA ALA A 124 3.19 -0.49 13.20
C ALA A 124 2.75 -1.16 14.50
N VAL A 125 1.98 -0.46 15.34
CA VAL A 125 1.42 -1.02 16.59
C VAL A 125 0.53 -2.22 16.31
N ALA A 126 -0.43 -2.09 15.38
CA ALA A 126 -1.31 -3.19 15.00
C ALA A 126 -0.51 -4.40 14.50
N LYS A 127 0.44 -4.16 13.58
CA LYS A 127 1.26 -5.23 13.03
C LYS A 127 2.18 -5.86 14.06
N HIS A 128 2.70 -5.09 15.00
CA HIS A 128 3.52 -5.61 16.09
C HIS A 128 2.70 -6.58 16.97
N LEU A 129 1.49 -6.20 17.36
CA LEU A 129 0.59 -7.05 18.15
C LEU A 129 0.24 -8.36 17.41
N GLU A 130 0.10 -8.31 16.08
CA GLU A 130 -0.10 -9.50 15.25
C GLU A 130 1.18 -10.36 15.14
N GLU A 131 2.32 -9.74 14.88
CA GLU A 131 3.63 -10.42 14.76
C GLU A 131 4.04 -11.11 16.06
N THR A 132 3.68 -10.54 17.21
CA THR A 132 3.94 -11.14 18.54
C THR A 132 2.86 -12.11 19.01
N GLY A 133 1.79 -12.31 18.22
CA GLY A 133 0.68 -13.19 18.57
C GLY A 133 -0.19 -12.71 19.73
N VAL A 134 -0.14 -11.42 20.07
CA VAL A 134 -1.04 -10.81 21.07
C VAL A 134 -2.45 -10.68 20.49
N LEU A 135 -2.55 -10.45 19.18
CA LEU A 135 -3.81 -10.43 18.45
C LEU A 135 -3.73 -11.28 17.19
N ASP A 136 -4.83 -11.95 16.85
CA ASP A 136 -4.96 -12.59 15.55
C ASP A 136 -5.11 -11.54 14.43
N PRO A 137 -4.55 -11.78 13.23
CA PRO A 137 -4.70 -10.90 12.09
C PRO A 137 -6.15 -10.95 11.56
N VAL A 138 -6.80 -9.79 11.50
CA VAL A 138 -8.19 -9.66 11.01
C VAL A 138 -8.25 -8.61 9.90
N PRO A 139 -8.61 -9.01 8.66
CA PRO A 139 -8.77 -8.07 7.56
C PRO A 139 -9.79 -6.98 7.89
N GLY A 140 -9.37 -5.72 7.76
CA GLY A 140 -10.27 -4.58 7.95
C GLY A 140 -10.54 -4.18 9.41
N ARG A 141 -9.80 -4.75 10.39
CA ARG A 141 -9.89 -4.34 11.80
C ARG A 141 -9.74 -2.81 11.93
N THR A 142 -10.68 -2.19 12.63
CA THR A 142 -10.64 -0.75 12.91
C THR A 142 -9.70 -0.43 14.07
N ALA A 143 -9.27 0.83 14.18
CA ALA A 143 -8.41 1.28 15.28
C ALA A 143 -9.07 1.11 16.66
N THR A 144 -10.38 1.35 16.74
CA THR A 144 -11.13 1.19 17.99
C THR A 144 -11.27 -0.28 18.39
N GLU A 145 -11.49 -1.18 17.42
CA GLU A 145 -11.49 -2.62 17.68
C GLU A 145 -10.11 -3.11 18.08
N LEU A 146 -9.04 -2.63 17.45
CA LEU A 146 -7.66 -2.91 17.87
C LEU A 146 -7.45 -2.53 19.34
N ALA A 147 -7.85 -1.33 19.75
CA ALA A 147 -7.71 -0.88 21.14
C ALA A 147 -8.52 -1.74 22.10
N ARG A 148 -9.78 -2.05 21.77
CA ARG A 148 -10.65 -2.91 22.57
C ARG A 148 -10.05 -4.29 22.73
N ASP A 149 -9.68 -4.94 21.64
CA ASP A 149 -9.21 -6.32 21.65
C ASP A 149 -7.83 -6.41 22.34
N ALA A 150 -6.92 -5.47 22.07
CA ALA A 150 -5.61 -5.40 22.73
C ALA A 150 -5.72 -5.12 24.24
N SER A 151 -6.69 -4.31 24.67
CA SER A 151 -6.88 -3.95 26.08
C SER A 151 -7.25 -5.14 26.97
N VAL A 152 -7.79 -6.22 26.39
CA VAL A 152 -8.09 -7.46 27.13
C VAL A 152 -6.81 -8.11 27.66
N THR A 153 -5.75 -8.12 26.85
CA THR A 153 -4.45 -8.71 27.20
C THR A 153 -3.48 -7.68 27.81
N LEU A 154 -3.59 -6.41 27.41
CA LEU A 154 -2.70 -5.32 27.78
C LEU A 154 -3.43 -4.25 28.61
N GLY A 155 -4.05 -4.68 29.71
CA GLY A 155 -4.89 -3.81 30.55
C GLY A 155 -4.20 -2.52 30.99
N ASP A 156 -2.91 -2.59 31.33
CA ASP A 156 -2.10 -1.45 31.78
C ASP A 156 -1.85 -0.38 30.70
N LEU A 157 -2.11 -0.71 29.43
CA LEU A 157 -1.96 0.20 28.28
C LEU A 157 -3.31 0.55 27.65
N SER A 158 -4.42 0.15 28.26
CA SER A 158 -5.77 0.32 27.71
C SER A 158 -6.07 1.79 27.37
N SER A 159 -5.76 2.70 28.29
CA SER A 159 -6.04 4.13 28.11
C SER A 159 -5.26 4.74 26.93
N GLU A 160 -4.02 4.32 26.76
CA GLU A 160 -3.13 4.75 25.70
C GLU A 160 -3.53 4.15 24.35
N LEU A 161 -3.97 2.89 24.33
CA LEU A 161 -4.51 2.23 23.14
C LEU A 161 -5.77 2.95 22.62
N PHE A 162 -6.72 3.25 23.51
CA PHE A 162 -7.92 4.00 23.13
C PHE A 162 -7.61 5.44 22.69
N SER A 163 -6.66 6.10 23.36
CA SER A 163 -6.19 7.42 22.95
C SER A 163 -5.56 7.39 21.56
N ALA A 164 -4.76 6.35 21.26
CA ALA A 164 -4.12 6.17 19.96
C ALA A 164 -5.15 5.92 18.85
N ALA A 165 -6.20 5.14 19.15
CA ALA A 165 -7.32 4.91 18.24
C ALA A 165 -8.09 6.21 17.94
N SER A 166 -8.38 7.01 18.96
CA SER A 166 -9.06 8.31 18.80
C SER A 166 -8.26 9.27 17.91
N ILE A 167 -6.96 9.45 18.20
CA ILE A 167 -6.08 10.32 17.40
C ILE A 167 -6.01 9.84 15.94
N PHE A 168 -5.93 8.52 15.73
CA PHE A 168 -5.95 7.98 14.38
C PHE A 168 -7.28 8.24 13.66
N ASN A 169 -8.40 8.09 14.36
CA ASN A 169 -9.73 8.33 13.79
C ASN A 169 -9.93 9.81 13.44
N GLU A 170 -9.51 10.73 14.31
CA GLU A 170 -9.51 12.17 14.06
C GLU A 170 -8.71 12.55 12.80
N VAL A 171 -7.54 11.94 12.62
CA VAL A 171 -6.66 12.19 11.47
C VAL A 171 -7.16 11.51 10.19
N SER A 172 -7.74 10.31 10.30
CA SER A 172 -8.12 9.50 9.15
C SER A 172 -9.52 9.83 8.62
N TYR A 173 -10.43 10.19 9.52
CA TYR A 173 -11.84 10.41 9.24
C TYR A 173 -12.32 11.81 9.66
N GLY A 174 -11.70 12.42 10.66
CA GLY A 174 -12.07 13.76 11.17
C GLY A 174 -11.39 14.94 10.47
N GLU A 175 -10.72 14.70 9.34
CA GLU A 175 -9.99 15.70 8.53
C GLU A 175 -8.95 16.53 9.30
N GLN A 176 -8.48 16.05 10.46
CA GLN A 176 -7.46 16.75 11.23
C GLN A 176 -6.06 16.58 10.61
N PRO A 177 -5.22 17.63 10.57
CA PRO A 177 -3.86 17.55 10.01
C PRO A 177 -2.91 16.64 10.81
N GLY A 178 -3.31 16.24 12.02
CA GLY A 178 -2.46 15.53 12.97
C GLY A 178 -1.45 16.47 13.63
N THR A 179 -0.98 16.10 14.82
CA THR A 179 -0.03 16.89 15.59
C THR A 179 1.21 16.07 15.92
N GLU A 180 2.34 16.76 16.14
CA GLU A 180 3.55 16.12 16.65
C GLU A 180 3.31 15.42 17.99
N ALA A 181 2.56 16.07 18.89
CA ALA A 181 2.20 15.49 20.18
C ALA A 181 1.43 14.18 20.02
N GLY A 182 0.45 14.14 19.10
CA GLY A 182 -0.30 12.92 18.81
C GLY A 182 0.57 11.81 18.23
N TYR A 183 1.48 12.14 17.31
CA TYR A 183 2.46 11.17 16.80
C TYR A 183 3.37 10.63 17.91
N ARG A 184 3.93 11.51 18.75
CA ARG A 184 4.84 11.13 19.84
C ARG A 184 4.15 10.23 20.86
N MET A 185 2.89 10.49 21.19
CA MET A 185 2.11 9.64 22.10
C MET A 185 2.01 8.20 21.58
N ILE A 186 1.66 8.03 20.30
CA ILE A 186 1.56 6.70 19.68
C ILE A 186 2.96 6.05 19.56
N ALA A 187 4.02 6.82 19.30
CA ALA A 187 5.39 6.30 19.27
C ALA A 187 5.87 5.82 20.65
N VAL A 188 5.48 6.50 21.73
CA VAL A 188 5.76 6.05 23.10
C VAL A 188 4.99 4.77 23.42
N LEU A 189 3.72 4.67 23.02
CA LEU A 189 2.94 3.43 23.15
C LEU A 189 3.62 2.26 22.41
N ASP A 190 4.02 2.46 21.15
CA ASP A 190 4.75 1.47 20.33
C ASP A 190 6.03 1.00 21.03
N GLY A 191 6.78 1.93 21.64
CA GLY A 191 7.95 1.61 22.45
C GLY A 191 7.63 0.75 23.68
N ARG A 192 6.59 1.11 24.45
CA ARG A 192 6.17 0.35 25.64
C ARG A 192 5.71 -1.07 25.30
N LEU A 193 5.01 -1.25 24.17
CA LEU A 193 4.61 -2.57 23.69
C LEU A 193 5.81 -3.46 23.37
N HIS A 194 6.83 -2.88 22.74
CA HIS A 194 8.06 -3.57 22.38
C HIS A 194 8.87 -4.02 23.61
N ASP A 195 8.75 -3.28 24.72
CA ASP A 195 9.38 -3.66 26.00
C ASP A 195 8.54 -4.69 26.78
N HIS A 196 7.21 -4.63 26.70
CA HIS A 196 6.31 -5.65 27.29
C HIS A 196 6.59 -7.06 26.73
N GLY A 197 6.83 -7.17 25.42
CA GLY A 197 7.14 -8.44 24.75
C GLY A 197 8.50 -9.04 25.13
N ARG A 198 9.37 -8.31 25.85
CA ARG A 198 10.71 -8.77 26.25
C ARG A 198 10.80 -9.30 27.68
N THR A 199 9.68 -9.45 28.38
CA THR A 199 9.69 -10.05 29.72
C THR A 199 10.39 -11.43 29.64
N PRO A 200 11.54 -11.65 30.30
CA PRO A 200 12.29 -12.89 30.15
C PRO A 200 11.49 -14.04 30.75
N VAL A 201 11.00 -14.95 29.90
CA VAL A 201 10.60 -16.29 30.33
C VAL A 201 11.90 -17.04 30.66
N GLY A 202 12.43 -16.81 31.87
CA GLY A 202 13.78 -17.26 32.21
C GLY A 202 14.15 -17.09 33.68
N ALA A 203 13.23 -17.38 34.60
CA ALA A 203 13.56 -17.62 36.00
C ALA A 203 12.48 -18.47 36.71
N ALA A 204 11.97 -19.50 36.02
CA ALA A 204 11.21 -20.55 36.69
C ALA A 204 12.21 -21.63 37.15
N THR A 205 12.71 -21.45 38.37
CA THR A 205 13.11 -22.51 39.32
C THR A 205 13.64 -23.80 38.68
N ALA A 206 14.96 -23.85 38.45
CA ALA A 206 15.68 -25.11 38.60
C ALA A 206 15.64 -25.46 40.10
N THR A 207 14.59 -26.17 40.52
CA THR A 207 14.56 -26.85 41.81
C THR A 207 15.73 -27.83 41.78
N ALA A 208 16.78 -27.49 42.52
CA ALA A 208 17.94 -28.35 42.72
C ALA A 208 17.44 -29.74 43.12
N GLY A 209 17.71 -30.73 42.27
CA GLY A 209 17.59 -32.13 42.63
C GLY A 209 18.48 -32.35 43.85
N SER A 210 17.86 -32.66 44.98
CA SER A 210 18.59 -33.19 46.13
C SER A 210 19.07 -34.59 45.76
N ASP A 211 20.29 -34.70 45.27
CA ASP A 211 20.99 -35.96 45.15
C ASP A 211 21.22 -36.52 46.57
N GLY A 212 20.37 -37.47 46.94
CA GLY A 212 20.51 -38.26 48.15
C GLY A 212 21.73 -39.16 48.07
N TRP A 213 22.82 -38.74 48.71
CA TRP A 213 23.99 -39.59 48.93
C TRP A 213 23.86 -40.27 50.30
N ALA A 214 23.66 -41.59 50.31
CA ALA A 214 23.70 -42.42 51.52
C ALA A 214 25.08 -43.10 51.63
N PRO A 215 25.84 -42.91 52.72
CA PRO A 215 27.04 -43.69 52.96
C PRO A 215 26.70 -45.02 53.65
N VAL A 216 27.21 -46.10 53.06
CA VAL A 216 27.23 -47.45 53.63
C VAL A 216 28.24 -47.51 54.77
N ARG A 217 27.80 -47.85 55.98
CA ARG A 217 28.57 -48.59 57.00
C ARG A 217 27.64 -49.44 57.84
#